data_AF-A0AAU7FBY8-F1
#
_entry.id   AF-A0AAU7FBY8-F1
#
_cell.length_a   1.000
_cell.length_b   1.000
_cell.length_c   1.000
_cell.angle_alpha   90.00
_cell.angle_beta   90.00
_cell.angle_gamma   90.00
#
_symmetry.space_group_name_H-M   'P 1'
#
loop_
_entity.id
_entity.type
_entity.pdbx_description
1 polymer ?
#
loop_
_entity_poly.entity_id
_entity_poly.type
_entity_poly.pdbx_seq_one_letter_code
_entity_poly.pdbx_strand_id
1 'polypeptide(L)'
;MYDDYQAHNEMDETTLHAWQFYLAVAQLALSHLASWPAGSIAITDDQEHAYWVWQGATENHLAWAPVAEGMVCFDSAILVAELLGLSAEEIDYRRDSLSRLLQSDSPITLQWPKAQLQRAIRSPGEY
;
A
#
# COMPACT_ATOMS: atom_id res chain seq x y z
N MET A 1 -0.43 17.66 42.48
CA MET A 1 -1.55 17.16 41.68
C MET A 1 -0.98 17.04 40.29
N TYR A 2 -0.45 15.87 39.94
CA TYR A 2 0.21 15.65 38.65
C TYR A 2 -0.89 15.49 37.61
N ASP A 3 -0.87 16.36 36.60
CA ASP A 3 -1.70 16.24 35.41
C ASP A 3 -1.36 14.93 34.70
N ASP A 4 -2.29 13.99 34.81
CA ASP A 4 -2.33 12.75 34.05
C ASP A 4 -2.76 13.11 32.60
N TYR A 5 -1.85 13.72 31.84
CA TYR A 5 -1.98 13.77 30.38
C TYR A 5 -1.70 12.36 29.84
N GLN A 6 -2.64 11.44 30.05
CA GLN A 6 -2.82 10.32 29.14
C GLN A 6 -3.21 10.92 27.78
N ALA A 7 -2.20 11.25 26.98
CA ALA A 7 -2.36 11.37 25.54
C ALA A 7 -2.84 10.01 25.04
N HIS A 8 -4.16 9.84 25.04
CA HIS A 8 -4.80 8.81 24.25
C HIS A 8 -4.38 9.09 22.81
N ASN A 9 -3.48 8.25 22.29
CA ASN A 9 -3.20 8.11 20.86
C ASN A 9 -4.47 7.54 20.17
N GLU A 10 -5.61 8.19 20.36
CA GLU A 10 -6.79 7.98 19.55
C GLU A 10 -6.53 8.71 18.25
N MET A 11 -6.32 7.93 17.19
CA MET A 11 -6.29 8.46 15.84
C MET A 11 -7.54 9.31 15.64
N ASP A 12 -7.38 10.57 15.25
CA ASP A 12 -8.51 11.47 15.13
C ASP A 12 -9.52 10.91 14.11
N GLU A 13 -10.81 11.23 14.30
CA GLU A 13 -11.88 10.67 13.47
C GLU A 13 -11.69 10.92 11.98
N THR A 14 -11.01 12.02 11.61
CA THR A 14 -10.74 12.36 10.20
C THR A 14 -9.71 11.40 9.61
N THR A 15 -8.59 11.18 10.30
CA THR A 15 -7.56 10.22 9.90
C THR A 15 -8.14 8.79 9.86
N LEU A 16 -9.00 8.41 10.81
CA LEU A 16 -9.68 7.10 10.79
C LEU A 16 -10.59 6.93 9.57
N HIS A 17 -11.39 7.93 9.26
CA HIS A 17 -12.27 7.91 8.10
C HIS A 17 -11.44 7.78 6.82
N ALA A 18 -10.43 8.64 6.65
CA ALA A 18 -9.52 8.59 5.50
C ALA A 18 -8.92 7.18 5.32
N TRP A 19 -8.53 6.53 6.42
CA TRP A 19 -7.97 5.18 6.39
C TRP A 19 -8.94 4.11 5.92
N GLN A 20 -10.19 4.17 6.37
CA GLN A 20 -11.23 3.24 5.91
C GLN A 20 -11.46 3.36 4.39
N PHE A 21 -11.50 4.57 3.85
CA PHE A 21 -11.63 4.78 2.41
C PHE A 21 -10.41 4.28 1.65
N TYR A 22 -9.21 4.55 2.13
CA TYR A 22 -8.00 4.06 1.48
C TYR A 22 -7.95 2.53 1.46
N LEU A 23 -8.27 1.86 2.57
CA LEU A 23 -8.29 0.39 2.62
C LEU A 23 -9.36 -0.21 1.70
N ALA A 24 -10.50 0.44 1.54
CA ALA A 24 -11.52 0.02 0.57
C ALA A 24 -11.00 0.12 -0.88
N VAL A 25 -10.33 1.22 -1.24
CA VAL A 25 -9.69 1.37 -2.56
C VAL A 25 -8.55 0.37 -2.75
N ALA A 26 -7.75 0.13 -1.71
CA ALA A 26 -6.69 -0.87 -1.70
C ALA A 26 -7.23 -2.28 -1.95
N GLN A 27 -8.38 -2.63 -1.37
CA GLN A 27 -9.03 -3.92 -1.61
C GLN A 27 -9.49 -4.06 -3.06
N LEU A 28 -10.04 -3.00 -3.66
CA LEU A 28 -10.39 -2.99 -5.09
C LEU A 28 -9.14 -3.15 -5.96
N ALA A 29 -8.06 -2.45 -5.62
CA ALA A 29 -6.78 -2.57 -6.33
C ALA A 29 -6.20 -3.98 -6.23
N LEU A 30 -6.25 -4.59 -5.06
CA LEU A 30 -5.85 -5.99 -4.87
C LEU A 30 -6.62 -6.93 -5.78
N SER A 31 -7.96 -6.81 -5.83
CA SER A 31 -8.79 -7.63 -6.72
C SER A 31 -8.47 -7.38 -8.19
N HIS A 32 -8.21 -6.14 -8.59
CA HIS A 32 -7.83 -5.79 -9.95
C HIS A 32 -6.48 -6.42 -10.33
N LEU A 33 -5.45 -6.20 -9.52
CA LEU A 33 -4.10 -6.73 -9.75
C LEU A 33 -4.01 -8.26 -9.65
N ALA A 34 -4.89 -8.89 -8.88
CA ALA A 34 -4.97 -10.35 -8.80
C ALA A 34 -5.40 -11.01 -10.13
N SER A 35 -6.05 -10.25 -11.02
CA SER A 35 -6.39 -10.72 -12.36
C SER A 35 -5.23 -10.61 -13.36
N TRP A 36 -4.15 -9.90 -13.00
CA TRP A 36 -2.99 -9.69 -13.85
C TRP A 36 -2.03 -10.90 -13.78
N PRO A 37 -1.10 -11.03 -14.75
CA PRO A 37 -0.07 -12.06 -14.70
C PRO A 37 0.71 -12.01 -13.38
N ALA A 38 1.04 -13.19 -12.84
CA ALA A 38 1.81 -13.26 -11.61
C ALA A 38 3.21 -12.64 -11.80
N GLY A 39 3.63 -11.80 -10.83
CA GLY A 39 4.87 -11.03 -10.97
C GLY A 39 4.66 -9.61 -11.49
N SER A 40 3.43 -9.21 -11.76
CA SER A 40 3.11 -7.84 -12.18
C SER A 40 3.22 -6.87 -11.00
N ILE A 41 3.87 -5.74 -11.27
CA ILE A 41 3.90 -4.55 -10.41
C ILE A 41 3.20 -3.43 -11.18
N ALA A 42 2.27 -2.75 -10.55
CA ALA A 42 1.65 -1.54 -11.07
C ALA A 42 2.32 -0.32 -10.46
N ILE A 43 2.63 0.69 -11.27
CA ILE A 43 3.20 1.97 -10.82
C ILE A 43 2.14 3.05 -11.01
N THR A 44 1.93 3.87 -9.98
CA THR A 44 1.02 5.02 -10.04
C THR A 44 1.45 6.03 -11.10
N ASP A 45 0.50 6.84 -11.58
CA ASP A 45 0.73 7.80 -12.66
C ASP A 45 1.77 8.88 -12.30
N ASP A 46 1.80 9.28 -11.03
CA ASP A 46 2.81 10.14 -10.42
C ASP A 46 4.20 9.50 -10.31
N GLN A 47 4.33 8.19 -10.57
CA GLN A 47 5.56 7.40 -10.44
C GLN A 47 6.18 7.46 -9.05
N GLU A 48 5.37 7.66 -8.00
CA GLU A 48 5.85 7.69 -6.62
C GLU A 48 5.64 6.37 -5.88
N HIS A 49 4.73 5.53 -6.36
CA HIS A 49 4.30 4.33 -5.65
C HIS A 49 4.17 3.13 -6.58
N ALA A 50 4.60 1.98 -6.07
CA ALA A 50 4.47 0.69 -6.72
C ALA A 50 3.61 -0.24 -5.87
N TYR A 51 2.72 -0.97 -6.54
CA TYR A 51 1.79 -1.91 -5.91
C TYR A 51 1.84 -3.28 -6.60
N TRP A 52 1.78 -4.35 -5.83
CA TRP A 52 1.70 -5.72 -6.36
C TRP A 52 0.92 -6.63 -5.43
N VAL A 53 0.57 -7.82 -5.91
CA VAL A 53 -0.07 -8.85 -5.09
C VAL A 53 1.00 -9.62 -4.32
N TRP A 54 0.92 -9.56 -3.00
CA TRP A 54 1.67 -10.44 -2.11
C TRP A 54 0.78 -11.59 -1.64
N GLN A 55 1.31 -12.81 -1.61
CA GLN A 55 0.55 -14.01 -1.28
C GLN A 55 0.88 -14.44 0.13
N GLY A 56 -0.05 -14.19 1.04
CA GLY A 56 0.03 -14.68 2.41
C GLY A 56 -0.32 -16.15 2.52
N ALA A 57 -0.27 -16.65 3.76
CA ALA A 57 -0.62 -18.04 4.07
C ALA A 57 -2.10 -18.34 3.83
N THR A 58 -2.98 -17.37 4.13
CA THR A 58 -4.43 -17.53 4.08
C THR A 58 -5.09 -16.75 2.96
N GLU A 59 -4.55 -15.59 2.62
CA GLU A 59 -5.13 -14.69 1.63
C GLU A 59 -4.06 -13.86 0.91
N ASN A 60 -4.48 -13.21 -0.17
CA ASN A 60 -3.64 -12.25 -0.86
C ASN A 60 -3.72 -10.89 -0.16
N HIS A 61 -2.63 -10.16 -0.16
CA HIS A 61 -2.54 -8.81 0.37
C HIS A 61 -2.02 -7.85 -0.70
N LEU A 62 -2.38 -6.57 -0.57
CA LEU A 62 -1.79 -5.53 -1.39
C LEU A 62 -0.45 -5.11 -0.80
N ALA A 63 0.60 -5.33 -1.56
CA ALA A 63 1.94 -4.83 -1.28
C ALA A 63 2.11 -3.41 -1.80
N TRP A 64 2.98 -2.66 -1.15
CA TRP A 64 3.36 -1.32 -1.53
C TRP A 64 4.86 -1.10 -1.34
N ALA A 65 5.46 -0.29 -2.21
CA ALA A 65 6.78 0.31 -2.01
C ALA A 65 6.83 1.71 -2.65
N PRO A 66 7.67 2.62 -2.13
CA PRO A 66 7.92 3.88 -2.80
C PRO A 66 8.77 3.65 -4.07
N VAL A 67 8.64 4.58 -5.00
CA VAL A 67 9.49 4.68 -6.19
C VAL A 67 10.34 5.94 -6.03
N ALA A 68 11.66 5.77 -6.07
CA ALA A 68 12.61 6.88 -5.99
C ALA A 68 13.60 6.78 -7.15
N GLU A 69 13.85 7.90 -7.83
CA GLU A 69 14.76 7.97 -8.98
C GLU A 69 14.41 6.94 -10.08
N GLY A 70 13.10 6.67 -10.27
CA GLY A 70 12.61 5.70 -11.24
C GLY A 70 12.79 4.23 -10.85
N MET A 71 13.20 3.95 -9.59
CA MET A 71 13.41 2.60 -9.08
C MET A 71 12.42 2.26 -7.97
N VAL A 72 11.86 1.06 -8.00
CA VAL A 72 11.03 0.53 -6.91
C VAL A 72 11.94 0.19 -5.72
N CYS A 73 11.70 0.83 -4.58
CA CYS A 73 12.49 0.64 -3.37
C CYS A 73 11.99 -0.59 -2.59
N PHE A 74 12.34 -1.80 -3.05
CA PHE A 74 11.90 -3.04 -2.41
C PHE A 74 12.33 -3.19 -0.95
N ASP A 75 13.43 -2.54 -0.53
CA ASP A 75 13.86 -2.54 0.88
C ASP A 75 12.89 -1.80 1.82
N SER A 76 12.01 -0.97 1.26
CA SER A 76 10.93 -0.27 1.96
C SER A 76 9.55 -0.85 1.64
N ALA A 77 9.51 -2.07 1.09
CA ALA A 77 8.26 -2.74 0.79
C ALA A 77 7.53 -3.18 2.07
N ILE A 78 6.22 -2.96 2.09
CA ILE A 78 5.35 -3.34 3.21
C ILE A 78 3.96 -3.72 2.69
N LEU A 79 3.18 -4.41 3.50
CA LEU A 79 1.75 -4.56 3.24
C LEU A 79 1.03 -3.25 3.48
N VAL A 80 0.08 -2.90 2.60
CA VAL A 80 -0.71 -1.67 2.73
C VAL A 80 -1.46 -1.62 4.06
N ALA A 81 -1.94 -2.76 4.56
CA ALA A 81 -2.61 -2.87 5.85
C ALA A 81 -1.70 -2.60 7.07
N GLU A 82 -0.37 -2.63 6.87
CA GLU A 82 0.63 -2.41 7.91
C GLU A 82 1.26 -1.01 7.82
N LEU A 83 0.81 -0.15 6.90
CA LEU A 83 1.23 1.25 6.87
C LEU A 83 0.74 1.97 8.12
N LEU A 84 1.65 2.68 8.77
CA LEU A 84 1.40 3.43 10.00
C LEU A 84 2.03 4.82 9.91
N GLY A 85 1.53 5.75 10.72
CA GLY A 85 2.13 7.08 10.90
C GLY A 85 1.87 8.08 9.76
N LEU A 86 0.85 7.84 8.93
CA LEU A 86 0.43 8.75 7.87
C LEU A 86 -0.64 9.73 8.39
N SER A 87 -0.52 10.98 8.01
CA SER A 87 -1.57 12.00 8.19
C SER A 87 -2.75 11.77 7.24
N ALA A 88 -3.92 12.31 7.58
CA ALA A 88 -5.11 12.24 6.70
C ALA A 88 -4.83 12.74 5.27
N GLU A 89 -4.02 13.80 5.12
CA GLU A 89 -3.65 14.34 3.80
C GLU A 89 -2.80 13.34 2.99
N GLU A 90 -1.82 12.69 3.63
CA GLU A 90 -1.00 11.66 2.97
C GLU A 90 -1.82 10.43 2.59
N ILE A 91 -2.80 10.09 3.43
CA ILE A 91 -3.74 9.00 3.18
C ILE A 91 -4.60 9.31 1.95
N ASP A 92 -5.21 10.51 1.92
CA ASP A 92 -6.05 10.95 0.81
C ASP A 92 -5.26 11.04 -0.49
N TYR A 93 -4.04 11.57 -0.43
CA TYR A 93 -3.13 11.62 -1.57
C TYR A 93 -2.88 10.23 -2.17
N ARG A 94 -2.53 9.24 -1.31
CA ARG A 94 -2.28 7.86 -1.75
C ARG A 94 -3.54 7.19 -2.30
N ARG A 95 -4.69 7.43 -1.67
CA ARG A 95 -5.99 6.95 -2.15
C ARG A 95 -6.27 7.48 -3.55
N ASP A 96 -6.04 8.76 -3.78
CA ASP A 96 -6.33 9.40 -5.06
C ASP A 96 -5.37 8.89 -6.15
N SER A 97 -4.07 8.73 -5.86
CA SER A 97 -3.11 8.11 -6.78
C SER A 97 -3.46 6.66 -7.10
N LEU A 98 -3.86 5.87 -6.11
CA LEU A 98 -4.31 4.49 -6.33
C LEU A 98 -5.63 4.43 -7.12
N SER A 99 -6.53 5.38 -6.90
CA SER A 99 -7.79 5.47 -7.66
C SER A 99 -7.54 5.82 -9.13
N ARG A 100 -6.62 6.76 -9.42
CA ARG A 100 -6.21 7.08 -10.79
C ARG A 100 -5.59 5.88 -11.49
N LEU A 101 -4.77 5.09 -10.78
CA LEU A 101 -4.24 3.83 -11.31
C LEU A 101 -5.36 2.87 -11.74
N LEU A 102 -6.39 2.69 -10.92
CA LEU A 102 -7.52 1.79 -11.23
C LEU A 102 -8.40 2.27 -12.38
N GLN A 103 -8.45 3.58 -12.61
CA GLN A 103 -9.21 4.20 -13.70
C GLN A 103 -8.40 4.29 -15.00
N SER A 104 -7.10 3.98 -14.95
CA SER A 104 -6.23 4.07 -16.12
C SER A 104 -6.48 2.91 -17.08
N ASP A 105 -6.73 3.22 -18.35
CA ASP A 105 -6.83 2.23 -19.42
C ASP A 105 -5.47 1.56 -19.74
N SER A 106 -4.37 2.23 -19.43
CA SER A 106 -3.01 1.75 -19.69
C SER A 106 -2.06 2.13 -18.56
N PRO A 107 -2.14 1.43 -17.40
CA PRO A 107 -1.26 1.69 -16.27
C PRO A 107 0.19 1.33 -16.60
N ILE A 108 1.14 2.02 -15.97
CA ILE A 108 2.55 1.65 -16.04
C ILE A 108 2.72 0.34 -15.28
N THR A 109 3.26 -0.68 -15.94
CA THR A 109 3.47 -2.00 -15.34
C THR A 109 4.89 -2.49 -15.53
N LEU A 110 5.40 -3.20 -14.52
CA LEU A 110 6.66 -3.92 -14.58
C LEU A 110 6.41 -5.42 -14.35
N GLN A 111 7.27 -6.25 -14.95
CA GLN A 111 7.31 -7.67 -14.65
C GLN A 111 8.53 -7.96 -13.78
N TRP A 112 8.31 -8.70 -12.70
CA TRP A 112 9.35 -9.08 -11.75
C TRP A 112 9.22 -10.55 -11.36
N PRO A 113 10.33 -11.24 -11.02
CA PRO A 113 10.23 -12.60 -10.53
C PRO A 113 9.33 -12.69 -9.29
N LYS A 114 8.22 -13.43 -9.40
CA LYS A 114 7.24 -13.60 -8.32
C LYS A 114 7.90 -13.97 -6.98
N ALA A 115 8.85 -14.90 -7.00
CA ALA A 115 9.54 -15.35 -5.80
C ALA A 115 10.34 -14.22 -5.10
N GLN A 116 10.84 -13.23 -5.84
CA GLN A 116 11.50 -12.06 -5.26
C GLN A 116 10.48 -11.07 -4.69
N LEU A 117 9.37 -10.84 -5.38
CA LEU A 117 8.28 -10.00 -4.85
C LEU A 117 7.70 -10.54 -3.54
N GLN A 118 7.62 -11.86 -3.38
CA GLN A 118 7.19 -12.48 -2.13
C GLN A 118 8.20 -12.26 -0.99
N ARG A 119 9.50 -12.21 -1.30
CA ARG A 119 10.57 -12.02 -0.31
C ARG A 119 10.84 -10.55 0.03
N ALA A 120 10.35 -9.62 -0.78
CA ALA A 120 10.53 -8.19 -0.57
C ALA A 120 9.80 -7.70 0.70
N ILE A 121 8.72 -8.39 1.09
CA ILE A 121 7.94 -8.06 2.28
C ILE A 121 8.25 -9.10 3.36
N ARG A 122 8.54 -8.62 4.57
CA ARG A 122 8.69 -9.49 5.74
C ARG A 122 7.34 -10.08 6.11
N SER A 123 7.32 -11.32 6.59
CA SER A 123 6.04 -11.95 6.95
C SER A 123 5.41 -11.17 8.13
N PRO A 124 4.09 -10.94 8.12
CA PRO A 124 3.40 -10.33 9.26
C PRO A 124 3.72 -11.10 10.54
N GLY A 125 4.29 -10.42 11.55
CA GLY A 125 4.60 -11.01 12.85
C GLY A 125 6.06 -11.42 13.10
N GLU A 126 6.97 -11.19 12.16
CA GLU A 126 8.43 -11.26 12.41
C GLU A 126 8.94 -9.90 12.92
N TYR A 127 8.67 -9.58 14.20
CA TYR A 127 9.24 -8.44 14.92
C TYR A 127 10.28 -8.89 15.95
#